data_AF-A0A9D3YLQ5-F1
#
_entry.id   AF-A0A9D3YLQ5-F1
#
_cell.length_a   1.000
_cell.length_b   1.000
_cell.length_c   1.000
_cell.angle_alpha   90.00
_cell.angle_beta   90.00
_cell.angle_gamma   90.00
#
_symmetry.space_group_name_H-M   'P 1'
#
loop_
_entity.id
_entity.type
_entity.pdbx_description
1 polymer ?
#
loop_
_entity_poly.entity_id
_entity_poly.type
_entity_poly.pdbx_seq_one_letter_code
_entity_poly.pdbx_strand_id
1 'polypeptide(L)'
;MLSDRRQKESETLGELGQYIRRLTNLAYPATPADLKETLSKVQFIDAIQGADTRLHIKQARSVNLNDVIRHAVELAAFNRAERAKSDSYVAAVSSDADTSTKHIYQRQMMIDMLEQRFDLFMSVAGTSTEI
;
A
#
# COMPACT_ATOMS: atom_id res chain seq x y z
N MET A 1 29.01 7.26 8.22
CA MET A 1 29.34 6.71 9.56
C MET A 1 28.18 5.87 10.09
N LEU A 2 28.31 5.22 11.26
CA LEU A 2 27.21 4.42 11.87
C LEU A 2 25.91 5.22 11.99
N SER A 3 26.02 6.50 12.38
CA SER A 3 24.92 7.42 12.62
C SER A 3 24.13 7.83 11.37
N ASP A 4 24.80 7.90 10.21
CA ASP A 4 24.19 8.36 8.94
C ASP A 4 23.37 7.26 8.27
N ARG A 5 23.36 6.05 8.82
CA ARG A 5 22.68 4.94 8.19
C ARG A 5 21.16 5.10 8.32
N ARG A 6 20.48 5.11 7.18
CA ARG A 6 19.02 5.16 7.02
C ARG A 6 18.58 3.96 6.18
N GLN A 7 17.46 3.33 6.49
CA GLN A 7 16.86 2.26 5.69
C GLN A 7 16.68 2.72 4.24
N LYS A 8 16.96 1.85 3.26
CA LYS A 8 16.66 2.09 1.84
C LYS A 8 15.28 1.53 1.49
N GLU A 9 14.62 2.07 0.46
CA GLU A 9 13.27 1.64 0.05
C GLU A 9 13.19 0.15 -0.31
N SER A 10 14.23 -0.39 -0.94
CA SER A 10 14.31 -1.80 -1.35
C SER A 10 14.91 -2.74 -0.30
N GLU A 11 15.35 -2.21 0.85
CA GLU A 11 16.08 -2.98 1.85
C GLU A 11 15.13 -3.59 2.89
N THR A 12 15.32 -4.87 3.17
CA THR A 12 14.55 -5.54 4.22
C THR A 12 15.03 -5.12 5.61
N LEU A 13 14.12 -5.11 6.57
CA LEU A 13 14.44 -4.78 7.96
C LEU A 13 15.46 -5.75 8.57
N GLY A 14 15.48 -7.01 8.13
CA GLY A 14 16.49 -7.99 8.53
C GLY A 14 17.89 -7.63 8.02
N GLU A 15 18.02 -7.28 6.74
CA GLU A 15 19.29 -6.85 6.14
C GLU A 15 19.83 -5.59 6.81
N LEU A 16 18.97 -4.61 7.07
CA LEU A 16 19.32 -3.40 7.80
C LEU A 16 19.86 -3.72 9.19
N GLY A 17 19.20 -4.61 9.93
CA GLY A 17 19.64 -5.04 11.26
C GLY A 17 21.02 -5.71 11.25
N GLN A 18 21.24 -6.63 10.30
CA GLN A 18 22.55 -7.27 10.13
C GLN A 18 23.64 -6.29 9.74
N TYR A 19 23.32 -5.32 8.89
CA TYR A 19 24.25 -4.28 8.48
C TYR A 19 24.62 -3.36 9.65
N ILE A 20 23.65 -2.94 10.45
CA ILE A 20 23.89 -2.11 11.64
C ILE A 20 24.74 -2.86 12.67
N ARG A 21 24.45 -4.15 12.94
CA ARG A 21 25.28 -4.95 13.85
C ARG A 21 26.73 -5.03 13.38
N ARG A 22 26.96 -5.22 12.07
CA ARG A 22 28.31 -5.19 11.48
C ARG A 22 28.99 -3.83 11.64
N LEU A 23 28.28 -2.73 11.35
CA LEU A 23 28.82 -1.38 11.52
C LEU A 23 29.16 -1.07 12.98
N THR A 24 28.32 -1.48 13.94
CA THR A 24 28.61 -1.29 15.36
C THR A 24 29.85 -2.06 15.79
N ASN A 25 30.02 -3.30 15.33
CA ASN A 25 31.21 -4.09 15.61
C ASN A 25 32.49 -3.46 15.03
N LEU A 26 32.40 -2.85 13.85
CA LEU A 26 33.52 -2.16 13.21
C LEU A 26 33.85 -0.83 13.89
N ALA A 27 32.83 -0.08 14.30
CA ALA A 27 33.00 1.22 14.95
C ALA A 27 33.50 1.09 16.41
N TYR A 28 33.15 -0.01 17.09
CA TYR A 28 33.39 -0.20 18.51
C TYR A 28 34.01 -1.57 18.84
N PRO A 29 35.18 -1.92 18.28
CA PRO A 29 35.75 -3.27 18.44
C PRO A 29 36.04 -3.65 19.90
N ALA A 30 36.51 -2.69 20.70
CA ALA A 30 36.87 -2.90 22.11
C ALA A 30 35.68 -2.81 23.10
N THR A 31 34.47 -2.51 22.62
CA THR A 31 33.29 -2.33 23.48
C THR A 31 32.65 -3.67 23.86
N PRO A 32 32.16 -3.84 25.10
CA PRO A 32 31.46 -5.06 25.53
C PRO A 32 30.25 -5.39 24.64
N ALA A 33 29.94 -6.68 24.51
CA ALA A 33 28.86 -7.17 23.65
C ALA A 33 27.50 -6.54 23.99
N ASP A 34 27.16 -6.43 25.27
CA ASP A 34 25.87 -5.88 25.73
C ASP A 34 25.68 -4.41 25.35
N LEU A 35 26.76 -3.63 25.44
CA LEU A 35 26.74 -2.23 25.05
C LEU A 35 26.66 -2.09 23.51
N LYS A 36 27.35 -2.94 22.76
CA LYS A 36 27.20 -2.98 21.28
C LYS A 36 25.79 -3.39 20.85
N GLU A 37 25.16 -4.32 21.56
CA GLU A 37 23.78 -4.72 21.29
C GLU A 37 22.82 -3.55 21.56
N THR A 38 23.04 -2.81 22.66
CA THR A 38 22.26 -1.60 22.99
C THR A 38 22.44 -0.50 21.94
N LEU A 39 23.68 -0.21 21.53
CA LEU A 39 23.97 0.78 20.48
C LEU A 39 23.36 0.38 19.14
N SER A 40 23.49 -0.89 18.76
CA SER A 40 22.90 -1.40 17.52
C SER A 40 21.38 -1.29 17.53
N LYS A 41 20.74 -1.57 18.67
CA LYS A 41 19.30 -1.38 18.86
C LYS A 41 18.88 0.07 18.66
N VAL A 42 19.52 1.01 19.35
CA VAL A 42 19.19 2.43 19.24
C VAL A 42 19.36 2.91 17.80
N GLN A 43 20.48 2.56 17.17
CA GLN A 43 20.76 2.94 15.79
C GLN A 43 19.76 2.33 14.81
N PHE A 44 19.34 1.07 15.01
CA PHE A 44 18.34 0.42 14.17
C PHE A 44 16.99 1.12 14.24
N ILE A 45 16.52 1.45 15.45
CA ILE A 45 15.26 2.19 15.63
C ILE A 45 15.33 3.53 14.90
N ASP A 46 16.43 4.26 15.05
CA ASP A 46 16.56 5.57 14.41
C ASP A 46 16.65 5.44 12.89
N ALA A 47 17.29 4.40 12.36
CA ALA A 47 17.47 4.16 10.93
C ALA A 47 16.18 3.77 10.18
N ILE A 48 15.15 3.26 10.87
CA ILE A 48 13.87 2.86 10.26
C ILE A 48 13.13 4.05 9.66
N GLN A 49 12.58 3.86 8.46
CA GLN A 49 11.66 4.81 7.83
C GLN A 49 10.26 4.74 8.45
N GLY A 50 9.61 5.90 8.59
CA GLY A 50 8.28 6.02 9.20
C GLY A 50 8.30 6.29 10.71
N ALA A 51 7.75 7.44 11.12
CA ALA A 51 7.72 7.85 12.52
C ALA A 51 6.85 6.92 13.38
N ASP A 52 5.72 6.46 12.86
CA ASP A 52 4.79 5.59 13.58
C ASP A 52 5.40 4.22 13.88
N THR A 53 6.12 3.64 12.90
CA THR A 53 6.87 2.39 13.10
C THR A 53 7.89 2.53 14.23
N ARG A 54 8.65 3.64 14.24
CA ARG A 54 9.61 3.91 15.33
C ARG A 54 8.92 4.10 16.68
N LEU A 55 7.76 4.76 16.71
CA LEU A 55 6.99 4.99 17.93
C LEU A 55 6.51 3.67 18.53
N HIS A 56 5.87 2.81 17.72
CA HIS A 56 5.38 1.51 18.18
C HIS A 56 6.50 0.60 18.69
N ILE A 57 7.63 0.58 17.98
CA ILE A 57 8.80 -0.19 18.42
C ILE A 57 9.36 0.33 19.76
N LYS A 58 9.43 1.66 19.95
CA LYS A 58 9.85 2.25 21.23
C LYS A 58 8.88 1.90 22.37
N GLN A 59 7.58 1.83 22.08
CA GLN A 59 6.55 1.42 23.05
C GLN A 59 6.63 -0.07 23.43
N ALA A 60 7.05 -0.94 22.50
CA ALA A 60 7.18 -2.38 22.74
C ALA A 60 8.28 -2.76 23.77
N ARG A 61 9.13 -1.80 24.20
CA ARG A 61 10.21 -2.02 25.18
C ARG A 61 11.10 -3.23 24.89
N SER A 62 11.44 -3.43 23.64
CA SER A 62 12.29 -4.54 23.18
C SER A 62 13.65 -4.58 23.87
N VAL A 63 14.06 -5.78 24.29
CA VAL A 63 15.26 -6.01 25.09
C VAL A 63 16.54 -5.98 24.23
N ASN A 64 16.56 -6.73 23.13
CA ASN A 64 17.72 -6.89 22.24
C ASN A 64 17.39 -6.47 20.79
N LEU A 65 18.41 -6.43 19.91
CA LEU A 65 18.24 -6.00 18.51
C LEU A 65 17.33 -6.96 17.73
N ASN A 66 17.41 -8.27 17.99
CA ASN A 66 16.61 -9.26 17.27
C ASN A 66 15.12 -9.11 17.56
N ASP A 67 14.74 -8.81 18.80
CA ASP A 67 13.35 -8.52 19.18
C ASP A 67 12.83 -7.27 18.46
N VAL A 68 13.67 -6.24 18.34
CA VAL A 68 13.35 -5.00 17.60
C VAL A 68 13.08 -5.31 16.13
N ILE A 69 13.95 -6.11 15.51
CA ILE A 69 13.80 -6.54 14.11
C ILE A 69 12.51 -7.34 13.94
N ARG A 70 12.22 -8.30 14.84
CA ARG A 70 11.00 -9.11 14.79
C ARG A 70 9.75 -8.22 14.84
N HIS A 71 9.66 -7.31 15.81
CA HIS A 71 8.51 -6.40 15.92
C HIS A 71 8.39 -5.45 14.73
N ALA A 72 9.51 -4.96 14.19
CA ALA A 72 9.50 -4.13 13.00
C ALA A 72 8.94 -4.89 11.79
N VAL A 73 9.33 -6.15 11.62
CA VAL A 73 8.84 -7.02 10.54
C VAL A 73 7.36 -7.35 10.71
N GLU A 74 6.92 -7.71 11.92
CA GLU A 74 5.51 -7.96 12.25
C GLU A 74 4.64 -6.74 11.92
N LEU A 75 5.08 -5.54 12.35
CA LEU A 75 4.36 -4.31 12.10
C LEU A 75 4.34 -3.93 10.61
N ALA A 76 5.44 -4.14 9.89
CA ALA A 76 5.50 -3.90 8.45
C ALA A 76 4.55 -4.86 7.69
N ALA A 77 4.48 -6.13 8.10
CA ALA A 77 3.55 -7.10 7.52
C ALA A 77 2.10 -6.72 7.80
N PHE A 78 1.78 -6.32 9.03
CA PHE A 78 0.46 -5.83 9.41
C PHE A 78 0.05 -4.61 8.57
N ASN A 79 0.90 -3.59 8.49
CA ASN A 79 0.62 -2.39 7.70
C ASN A 79 0.42 -2.70 6.21
N ARG A 80 1.17 -3.66 5.66
CA ARG A 80 0.99 -4.12 4.28
C ARG A 80 -0.36 -4.80 4.09
N ALA A 81 -0.77 -5.64 5.03
CA ALA A 81 -2.06 -6.32 5.00
C ALA A 81 -3.24 -5.33 5.11
N GLU A 82 -3.16 -4.34 6.01
CA GLU A 82 -4.20 -3.32 6.18
C GLU A 82 -4.35 -2.43 4.93
N ARG A 83 -3.24 -2.05 4.29
CA ARG A 83 -3.28 -1.32 3.01
C ARG A 83 -3.94 -2.15 1.90
N ALA A 84 -3.61 -3.44 1.80
CA ALA A 84 -4.23 -4.33 0.82
C ALA A 84 -5.75 -4.46 1.03
N LYS A 85 -6.22 -4.48 2.28
CA LYS A 85 -7.67 -4.47 2.58
C LYS A 85 -8.33 -3.16 2.15
N SER A 86 -7.71 -2.02 2.45
CA SER A 86 -8.19 -0.71 2.01
C SER A 86 -8.30 -0.63 0.48
N ASP A 87 -7.26 -1.06 -0.24
CA ASP A 87 -7.25 -1.06 -1.71
C ASP A 87 -8.33 -1.98 -2.29
N SER A 88 -8.55 -3.15 -1.67
CA SER A 88 -9.62 -4.06 -2.09
C SER A 88 -11.02 -3.46 -1.92
N TYR A 89 -11.22 -2.66 -0.86
CA TYR A 89 -12.49 -1.97 -0.62
C TYR A 89 -12.74 -0.86 -1.65
N VAL A 90 -11.71 -0.07 -1.97
CA VAL A 90 -11.79 0.99 -3.00
C VAL A 90 -12.02 0.40 -4.39
N ALA A 91 -11.39 -0.74 -4.71
CA ALA A 91 -11.59 -1.43 -5.98
C ALA A 91 -13.03 -1.96 -6.13
N ALA A 92 -13.62 -2.51 -5.07
CA ALA A 92 -15.01 -2.98 -5.08
C ALA A 92 -16.01 -1.83 -5.30
N VAL A 93 -15.83 -0.71 -4.59
CA VAL A 93 -16.68 0.48 -4.75
C VAL A 93 -16.59 1.08 -6.15
N SER A 94 -15.41 1.07 -6.77
CA SER A 94 -15.21 1.58 -8.13
C SER A 94 -15.83 0.67 -9.20
N SER A 95 -15.79 -0.66 -8.99
CA SER A 95 -16.39 -1.65 -9.88
C SER A 95 -17.92 -1.50 -9.98
N ASP A 96 -18.58 -1.24 -8.86
CA ASP A 96 -20.05 -1.09 -8.81
C ASP A 96 -20.51 0.19 -9.51
N ALA A 97 -19.75 1.28 -9.38
CA ALA A 97 -20.03 2.54 -10.07
C ALA A 97 -19.85 2.44 -11.59
N ASP A 98 -18.80 1.74 -12.05
CA ASP A 98 -18.47 1.61 -13.46
C ASP A 98 -19.44 0.68 -14.21
N THR A 99 -19.95 -0.34 -13.52
CA THR A 99 -20.99 -1.25 -14.05
C THR A 99 -22.34 -0.54 -14.20
N SER A 100 -22.74 0.25 -13.19
CA SER A 100 -23.99 1.01 -13.22
C SER A 100 -23.99 2.07 -14.34
N THR A 101 -22.85 2.73 -14.54
CA THR A 101 -22.68 3.76 -15.56
C THR A 101 -22.78 3.18 -16.98
N LYS A 102 -22.17 2.02 -17.25
CA LYS A 102 -22.30 1.32 -18.55
C LYS A 102 -23.74 0.91 -18.86
N HIS A 103 -24.49 0.43 -17.86
CA HIS A 103 -25.89 0.05 -18.03
C HIS A 103 -26.80 1.24 -18.38
N ILE A 104 -26.51 2.44 -17.85
CA ILE A 104 -27.27 3.66 -18.17
C ILE A 104 -27.07 4.06 -19.63
N TYR A 105 -25.82 4.11 -20.11
CA TYR A 105 -25.54 4.44 -21.51
C TYR A 105 -26.11 3.42 -22.50
N GLN A 106 -26.01 2.13 -22.17
CA GLN A 106 -26.55 1.06 -23.03
C GLN A 106 -28.08 1.11 -23.13
N ARG A 107 -28.77 1.43 -22.02
CA ARG A 107 -30.22 1.62 -22.03
C ARG A 107 -30.64 2.86 -22.82
N GLN A 108 -29.92 3.98 -22.66
CA GLN A 108 -30.20 5.21 -23.39
C GLN A 108 -30.05 4.99 -24.91
N MET A 109 -28.98 4.33 -25.34
CA MET A 109 -28.73 4.05 -26.74
C MET A 109 -29.80 3.14 -27.38
N MET A 110 -30.38 2.21 -26.60
CA MET A 110 -31.51 1.38 -27.04
C MET A 110 -32.79 2.20 -27.22
N ILE A 111 -33.03 3.19 -26.35
CA ILE A 111 -34.19 4.10 -26.45
C ILE A 111 -34.07 4.94 -27.72
N ASP A 112 -32.92 5.59 -27.92
CA ASP A 112 -32.67 6.43 -29.08
C ASP A 112 -32.79 5.64 -30.41
N MET A 113 -32.31 4.39 -30.42
CA MET A 113 -32.45 3.50 -31.58
C MET A 113 -33.91 3.15 -31.87
N LEU A 114 -34.73 2.93 -30.83
CA LEU A 114 -36.14 2.63 -30.99
C LEU A 114 -36.93 3.83 -31.50
N GLU A 115 -36.61 5.04 -31.02
CA GLU A 115 -37.20 6.28 -31.51
C GLU A 115 -36.89 6.48 -33.00
N GLN A 116 -35.62 6.33 -33.41
CA GLN A 116 -35.25 6.43 -34.83
C GLN A 116 -35.96 5.39 -35.72
N ARG A 117 -36.10 4.16 -35.23
CA ARG A 117 -36.80 3.10 -35.98
C ARG A 117 -38.31 3.35 -36.05
N PHE A 118 -38.89 3.94 -35.01
CA PHE A 118 -40.30 4.32 -35.01
C PHE A 118 -40.56 5.46 -35.99
N ASP A 119 -39.73 6.50 -35.99
CA ASP A 119 -39.83 7.61 -36.94
C ASP A 119 -39.67 7.15 -38.38
N LEU A 120 -38.72 6.23 -38.64
CA LEU A 120 -38.55 5.61 -39.94
C LEU A 120 -39.79 4.80 -40.37
N PHE A 121 -40.38 4.05 -39.44
CA PHE A 121 -41.60 3.28 -39.70
C PHE A 121 -42.80 4.17 -40.01
N MET A 122 -42.99 5.25 -39.25
CA MET A 122 -44.07 6.21 -39.47
C MET A 122 -43.87 7.00 -40.78
N SER A 123 -42.61 7.31 -41.15
CA SER A 123 -42.28 7.93 -42.43
C SER A 123 -42.57 7.02 -43.64
N VAL A 124 -42.39 5.70 -43.50
CA VAL A 124 -42.67 4.74 -44.58
C VAL A 124 -44.16 4.40 -44.67
N ALA A 125 -44.88 4.37 -43.54
CA ALA A 125 -46.33 4.17 -43.50
C ALA A 125 -47.13 5.40 -43.97
N GLY A 126 -46.55 6.60 -43.88
CA GLY A 126 -47.18 7.86 -44.29
C GLY A 126 -47.20 8.15 -45.80
N THR A 127 -46.62 7.31 -46.66
CA THR A 127 -46.52 7.56 -48.11
C THR A 127 -47.58 6.85 -48.97
N SER A 128 -48.64 6.29 -48.37
CA SER A 128 -49.76 5.69 -49.11
C SER A 128 -51.10 6.29 -48.75
N THR A 129 -51.27 7.58 -49.02
CA THR A 129 -52.56 8.18 -49.38
C THR A 129 -52.30 9.58 -49.94
N GLU A 130 -52.15 9.69 -51.25
CA GLU A 130 -52.70 10.83 -52.00
C GLU A 130 -53.07 10.33 -53.40
N ILE A 131 -54.30 10.66 -53.79
CA ILE A 131 -55.05 10.27 -54.99
C ILE A 131 -54.59 11.13 -56.18
#